data_AF-A0A821IY25-F1
#
_entry.id   AF-A0A821IY25-F1
#
_cell.length_a   1.000
_cell.length_b   1.000
_cell.length_c   1.000
_cell.angle_alpha   90.00
_cell.angle_beta   90.00
_cell.angle_gamma   90.00
#
_symmetry.space_group_name_H-M   'P 1'
#
loop_
_entity.id
_entity.type
_entity.pdbx_description
1 polymer ?
#
loop_
_entity_poly.entity_id
_entity_poly.type
_entity_poly.pdbx_seq_one_letter_code
_entity_poly.pdbx_strand_id
1 'polypeptide(L)'
;NYAIQIDIYEKNSLTYRGSLLFPIIFPFLPVHRLAYIVDIPRINENIQTCLNSQCIHGKCMTYSNNPKNNSFCQCNPGWSGRYCTIPYSCMCSSDSICMGVSAYNRSVCVCPINKFGDRCLLVNTICQMDKNLTCENGGQCISADEYMISTRKFVCICPKGYIGDRCEIGDNKIILSFQKSIVLSQSIFIHFIQVINNSPPMRTTTFRTISLTKNSLIVYWSQPFHLVFIELFDEIYYLAVIQKTY
;
A
#
# COMPACT_ATOMS: atom_id res chain seq x y z
N ASN A 1 21.35 -8.01 -21.47
CA ASN A 1 20.87 -6.96 -20.54
C ASN A 1 19.83 -7.55 -19.61
N TYR A 2 20.14 -7.59 -18.32
CA TYR A 2 19.22 -8.10 -17.31
C TYR A 2 18.36 -6.95 -16.77
N ALA A 3 17.17 -7.26 -16.32
CA ALA A 3 16.26 -6.30 -15.70
C ALA A 3 15.41 -7.01 -14.64
N ILE A 4 14.93 -6.24 -13.67
CA ILE A 4 13.97 -6.69 -12.66
C ILE A 4 12.60 -6.16 -13.08
N GLN A 5 11.66 -7.07 -13.32
CA GLN A 5 10.26 -6.72 -13.48
C GLN A 5 9.54 -6.91 -12.15
N ILE A 6 8.77 -5.90 -11.75
CA ILE A 6 7.95 -5.93 -10.53
C ILE A 6 6.50 -5.79 -10.96
N ASP A 7 5.71 -6.82 -10.70
CA ASP A 7 4.27 -6.85 -10.99
C ASP A 7 3.48 -6.62 -9.70
N ILE A 8 2.52 -5.70 -9.73
CA ILE A 8 1.79 -5.26 -8.53
C ILE A 8 0.34 -5.72 -8.63
N TYR A 9 -0.12 -6.40 -7.59
CA TYR A 9 -1.48 -6.92 -7.44
C TYR A 9 -2.11 -6.41 -6.15
N GLU A 10 -3.41 -6.14 -6.18
CA GLU A 10 -4.18 -5.90 -4.97
C GLU A 10 -4.33 -7.21 -4.17
N LYS A 11 -4.03 -7.17 -2.87
CA LYS A 11 -4.02 -8.39 -2.04
C LYS A 11 -5.40 -9.03 -1.86
N ASN A 12 -6.47 -8.23 -1.82
CA ASN A 12 -7.83 -8.73 -1.57
C ASN A 12 -8.50 -9.25 -2.85
N SER A 13 -8.48 -8.45 -3.92
CA SER A 13 -9.19 -8.71 -5.17
C SER A 13 -8.33 -9.48 -6.18
N LEU A 14 -7.02 -9.57 -5.94
CA LEU A 14 -6.01 -10.06 -6.89
C LEU A 14 -6.03 -9.28 -8.23
N THR A 15 -6.62 -8.09 -8.27
CA THR A 15 -6.61 -7.27 -9.48
C THR A 15 -5.20 -6.75 -9.73
N TYR A 16 -4.74 -6.92 -10.96
CA TYR A 16 -3.46 -6.40 -11.41
C TYR A 16 -3.51 -4.86 -11.51
N ARG A 17 -2.48 -4.19 -10.97
CA ARG A 17 -2.36 -2.72 -10.94
C ARG A 17 -1.42 -2.16 -11.99
N GLY A 18 -0.38 -2.92 -12.34
CA GLY A 18 0.67 -2.46 -13.25
C GLY A 18 1.99 -3.17 -13.02
N SER A 19 2.92 -2.93 -13.93
CA SER A 19 4.28 -3.47 -13.87
C SER A 19 5.30 -2.37 -14.03
N LEU A 20 6.44 -2.58 -13.38
CA LEU A 20 7.59 -1.69 -13.42
C LEU A 20 8.79 -2.48 -13.91
N LEU A 21 9.66 -1.83 -14.68
CA LEU A 21 10.87 -2.44 -15.20
C LEU A 21 12.09 -1.64 -14.76
N PHE A 22 13.02 -2.30 -14.07
CA PHE A 22 14.26 -1.71 -13.60
C PHE A 22 15.46 -2.39 -14.27
N PRO A 23 16.21 -1.71 -15.15
CA PRO A 23 17.37 -2.32 -15.79
C PRO A 23 18.51 -2.55 -14.79
N ILE A 24 19.17 -3.70 -14.89
CA ILE A 24 20.39 -4.01 -14.13
C ILE A 24 21.59 -3.56 -14.96
N ILE A 25 22.19 -2.45 -14.54
CA ILE A 25 23.30 -1.80 -15.26
C ILE A 25 24.60 -2.60 -15.10
N PHE A 26 24.84 -3.15 -13.90
CA PHE A 26 26.08 -3.86 -13.56
C PHE A 26 25.80 -5.29 -13.10
N PRO A 27 25.45 -6.22 -14.02
CA PRO A 27 25.08 -7.59 -13.66
C PRO A 27 26.25 -8.44 -13.16
N PHE A 28 27.50 -7.99 -13.36
CA PHE A 28 28.72 -8.71 -13.01
C PHE A 28 29.31 -8.34 -11.64
N LEU A 29 28.75 -7.34 -10.94
CA LEU A 29 29.25 -6.92 -9.63
C LEU A 29 28.67 -7.83 -8.53
N PRO A 30 29.51 -8.58 -7.78
CA PRO A 30 29.05 -9.63 -6.87
C PRO A 30 28.27 -9.13 -5.64
N VAL A 31 28.28 -7.82 -5.34
CA VAL A 31 27.57 -7.22 -4.19
C VAL A 31 26.91 -5.90 -4.56
N HIS A 32 26.19 -5.86 -5.69
CA HIS A 32 25.42 -4.66 -6.06
C HIS A 32 24.02 -4.71 -5.44
N ARG A 33 23.83 -4.05 -4.28
CA ARG A 33 22.50 -3.90 -3.68
C ARG A 33 21.68 -2.88 -4.47
N LEU A 34 20.57 -3.32 -5.01
CA LEU A 34 19.61 -2.48 -5.72
C LEU A 34 18.48 -2.08 -4.77
N ALA A 35 18.26 -0.78 -4.63
CA ALA A 35 17.15 -0.21 -3.88
C ALA A 35 16.38 0.74 -4.79
N TYR A 36 15.06 0.54 -4.89
CA TYR A 36 14.18 1.33 -5.74
C TYR A 36 13.01 1.84 -4.92
N ILE A 37 12.67 3.11 -5.10
CA ILE A 37 11.38 3.65 -4.67
C ILE A 37 10.37 3.25 -5.75
N VAL A 38 9.34 2.52 -5.34
CA VAL A 38 8.33 1.95 -6.23
C VAL A 38 7.01 2.63 -5.96
N ASP A 39 6.56 3.45 -6.91
CA ASP A 39 5.23 4.05 -6.88
C ASP A 39 4.20 3.06 -7.40
N ILE A 40 3.15 2.80 -6.61
CA ILE A 40 2.06 1.92 -7.01
C ILE A 40 1.24 2.62 -8.11
N PRO A 41 1.16 2.05 -9.32
CA PRO A 41 0.41 2.66 -10.40
C PRO A 41 -1.07 2.83 -10.04
N ARG A 42 -1.63 3.98 -10.44
CA ARG A 42 -3.09 4.14 -10.51
C ARG A 42 -3.62 3.25 -11.63
N ILE A 43 -4.84 2.75 -11.48
CA ILE A 43 -5.53 2.04 -12.56
C ILE A 43 -5.75 3.07 -13.67
N ASN A 44 -4.82 3.15 -14.62
CA ASN A 44 -4.95 3.99 -15.79
C ASN A 44 -5.14 3.06 -16.98
N GLU A 45 -6.34 3.10 -17.56
CA GLU A 45 -6.74 2.36 -18.75
C GLU A 45 -6.18 2.96 -20.06
N ASN A 46 -5.16 3.82 -20.00
CA ASN A 46 -4.66 4.50 -21.21
C ASN A 46 -3.72 3.61 -22.02
N ILE A 47 -4.36 2.75 -22.80
CA ILE A 47 -3.85 1.81 -23.80
C ILE A 47 -3.43 2.59 -25.06
N GLN A 48 -2.40 3.44 -24.99
CA GLN A 48 -2.05 4.28 -26.16
C GLN A 48 -0.80 3.85 -26.94
N THR A 49 -0.12 2.76 -26.57
CA THR A 49 1.06 2.29 -27.34
C THR A 49 1.22 0.77 -27.39
N CYS A 50 0.15 0.04 -27.64
CA CYS A 50 0.23 -1.35 -28.10
C CYS A 50 0.20 -1.39 -29.64
N LEU A 51 1.14 -0.68 -30.27
CA LEU A 51 1.30 -0.72 -31.72
C LEU A 51 2.12 -1.96 -32.08
N ASN A 52 1.53 -2.89 -32.84
CA ASN A 52 2.15 -4.11 -33.39
C ASN A 52 2.54 -5.25 -32.42
N SER A 53 2.21 -5.22 -31.12
CA SER A 53 2.45 -6.37 -30.24
C SER A 53 1.36 -7.45 -30.39
N GLN A 54 1.70 -8.56 -31.05
CA GLN A 54 0.82 -9.73 -31.16
C GLN A 54 0.89 -10.57 -29.86
N CYS A 55 0.08 -10.22 -28.87
CA CYS A 55 -0.16 -11.08 -27.71
C CYS A 55 -1.30 -12.05 -28.06
N ILE A 56 -1.01 -13.33 -28.29
CA ILE A 56 -2.04 -14.29 -28.76
C ILE A 56 -3.00 -14.65 -27.63
N HIS A 57 -2.47 -15.17 -26.52
CA HIS A 57 -3.25 -15.54 -25.34
C HIS A 57 -2.95 -14.61 -24.16
N GLY A 58 -3.15 -13.31 -24.36
CA GLY A 58 -2.85 -12.32 -23.34
C GLY A 58 -3.25 -10.91 -23.75
N LYS A 59 -2.91 -9.96 -22.90
CA LYS A 59 -3.15 -8.53 -23.14
C LYS A 59 -1.82 -7.80 -23.23
N CYS A 60 -1.74 -6.83 -24.13
CA CYS A 60 -0.58 -5.96 -24.19
C CYS A 60 -0.67 -4.91 -23.08
N MET A 61 0.42 -4.77 -22.32
CA MET A 61 0.57 -3.85 -21.19
C MET A 61 1.84 -3.01 -21.35
N THR A 62 1.91 -1.86 -20.71
CA THR A 62 3.11 -0.99 -20.71
C THR A 62 3.66 -0.83 -19.30
N TYR A 63 4.98 -0.62 -19.19
CA TYR A 63 5.60 -0.39 -17.89
C TYR A 63 5.36 1.05 -17.40
N SER A 64 4.90 1.20 -16.17
CA SER A 64 4.47 2.51 -15.65
C SER A 64 5.62 3.49 -15.36
N ASN A 65 6.85 3.00 -15.15
CA ASN A 65 8.03 3.82 -14.83
C ASN A 65 8.92 4.13 -16.04
N ASN A 66 8.58 3.66 -17.25
CA ASN A 66 9.49 3.74 -18.39
C ASN A 66 9.04 4.81 -19.41
N PRO A 67 9.82 5.87 -19.65
CA PRO A 67 9.47 6.94 -20.59
C PRO A 67 9.43 6.48 -22.05
N LYS A 68 10.03 5.32 -22.39
CA LYS A 68 10.00 4.76 -23.74
C LYS A 68 8.70 4.00 -24.07
N ASN A 69 7.74 3.97 -23.14
CA ASN A 69 6.46 3.27 -23.27
C ASN A 69 6.63 1.81 -23.74
N ASN A 70 7.67 1.16 -23.22
CA ASN A 70 8.02 -0.20 -23.60
C ASN A 70 6.87 -1.15 -23.21
N SER A 71 6.36 -1.91 -24.16
CA SER A 71 5.22 -2.81 -23.98
C SER A 71 5.66 -4.26 -23.74
N PHE A 72 4.84 -5.02 -23.03
CA PHE A 72 5.00 -6.46 -22.85
C PHE A 72 3.63 -7.16 -22.91
N CYS A 73 3.63 -8.47 -23.13
CA CYS A 73 2.40 -9.26 -23.08
C CYS A 73 2.20 -9.82 -21.67
N GLN A 74 1.09 -9.45 -21.04
CA GLN A 74 0.58 -10.12 -19.85
C GLN A 74 -0.24 -11.33 -20.30
N CYS A 75 0.31 -12.52 -20.09
CA CYS A 75 -0.31 -13.74 -20.56
C CYS A 75 -1.47 -14.20 -19.66
N ASN A 76 -2.45 -14.84 -20.29
CA ASN A 76 -3.51 -15.54 -19.58
C ASN A 76 -2.94 -16.78 -18.88
N PRO A 77 -3.59 -17.28 -17.80
CA PRO A 77 -3.14 -18.49 -17.11
C PRO A 77 -2.95 -19.66 -18.08
N GLY A 78 -1.82 -20.37 -17.95
CA GLY A 78 -1.45 -21.50 -18.81
C GLY A 78 -0.66 -21.13 -20.07
N TRP A 79 -0.44 -19.83 -20.32
CA TRP A 79 0.35 -19.34 -21.45
C TRP A 79 1.55 -18.49 -21.00
N SER A 80 2.68 -18.67 -21.67
CA SER A 80 3.93 -17.98 -21.35
C SER A 80 4.70 -17.57 -22.61
N GLY A 81 5.86 -16.96 -22.39
CA GLY A 81 6.71 -16.44 -23.45
C GLY A 81 6.34 -15.01 -23.87
N ARG A 82 7.21 -14.40 -24.67
CA ARG A 82 7.12 -12.98 -25.06
C ARG A 82 5.79 -12.59 -25.71
N TYR A 83 5.15 -13.54 -26.40
CA TYR A 83 3.91 -13.36 -27.16
C TYR A 83 2.75 -14.22 -26.65
N CYS A 84 2.90 -14.85 -25.47
CA CYS A 84 1.90 -15.75 -24.88
C CYS A 84 1.51 -16.92 -25.79
N THR A 85 2.51 -17.58 -26.36
CA THR A 85 2.34 -18.70 -27.32
C THR A 85 2.82 -20.04 -26.78
N ILE A 86 3.54 -20.04 -25.66
CA ILE A 86 4.13 -21.26 -25.09
C ILE A 86 3.19 -21.77 -24.00
N PRO A 87 2.54 -22.93 -24.19
CA PRO A 87 1.68 -23.49 -23.17
C PRO A 87 2.51 -24.03 -22.01
N TYR A 88 2.01 -23.89 -20.79
CA TYR A 88 2.61 -24.48 -19.60
C TYR A 88 1.53 -24.95 -18.62
N SER A 89 1.88 -25.92 -17.79
CA SER A 89 0.99 -26.39 -16.71
C SER A 89 1.34 -25.68 -15.40
N CYS A 90 0.31 -25.24 -14.68
CA CYS A 90 0.45 -24.54 -13.42
C CYS A 90 -0.33 -25.23 -12.31
N MET A 91 0.30 -25.40 -11.15
CA MET A 91 -0.27 -26.13 -10.01
C MET A 91 -0.63 -25.19 -8.85
N CYS A 92 -1.10 -23.97 -9.14
CA CYS A 92 -1.60 -23.05 -8.12
C CYS A 92 -3.03 -23.43 -7.67
N SER A 93 -3.46 -22.94 -6.50
CA SER A 93 -4.86 -23.05 -6.05
C SER A 93 -5.82 -22.37 -7.03
N SER A 94 -7.06 -22.86 -7.13
CA SER A 94 -8.04 -22.40 -8.12
C SER A 94 -8.45 -20.93 -7.96
N ASP A 95 -8.33 -20.36 -6.77
CA ASP A 95 -8.64 -18.96 -6.44
C ASP A 95 -7.40 -18.06 -6.40
N SER A 96 -6.27 -18.51 -6.94
CA SER A 96 -5.01 -17.77 -7.02
C SER A 96 -4.61 -17.46 -8.46
N ILE A 97 -3.74 -16.48 -8.64
CA ILE A 97 -3.21 -16.14 -9.97
C ILE A 97 -1.93 -16.92 -10.22
N CYS A 98 -1.88 -17.64 -11.33
CA CYS A 98 -0.64 -18.22 -11.82
C CYS A 98 0.08 -17.24 -12.74
N MET A 99 1.27 -16.81 -12.32
CA MET A 99 2.13 -15.89 -13.09
C MET A 99 3.00 -16.61 -14.11
N GLY A 100 3.30 -17.89 -13.87
CA GLY A 100 4.22 -18.64 -14.70
C GLY A 100 4.86 -19.80 -13.96
N VAL A 101 5.96 -20.27 -14.52
CA VAL A 101 6.84 -21.28 -13.92
C VAL A 101 8.26 -20.74 -13.86
N SER A 102 8.96 -21.03 -12.76
CA SER A 102 10.37 -20.70 -12.58
C SER A 102 11.26 -21.60 -13.44
N ALA A 103 12.57 -21.29 -13.48
CA ALA A 103 13.57 -22.09 -14.19
C ALA A 103 13.63 -23.57 -13.73
N TYR A 104 13.18 -23.87 -12.50
CA TYR A 104 13.11 -25.23 -11.96
C TYR A 104 11.72 -25.87 -12.08
N ASN A 105 10.89 -25.38 -13.00
CA ASN A 105 9.54 -25.86 -13.26
C ASN A 105 8.59 -25.79 -12.04
N ARG A 106 8.85 -24.85 -11.11
CA ARG A 106 7.93 -24.57 -9.99
C ARG A 106 6.99 -23.45 -10.37
N SER A 107 5.69 -23.66 -10.15
CA SER A 107 4.65 -22.65 -10.36
C SER A 107 4.92 -21.41 -9.49
N VAL A 108 4.71 -20.24 -10.06
CA VAL A 108 4.78 -18.95 -9.35
C VAL A 108 3.37 -18.44 -9.19
N CYS A 109 2.89 -18.43 -7.95
CA CYS A 109 1.50 -18.15 -7.61
C CYS A 109 1.37 -16.87 -6.78
N VAL A 110 0.36 -16.04 -7.08
CA VAL A 110 -0.02 -14.90 -6.25
C VAL A 110 -1.21 -15.33 -5.39
N CYS A 111 -0.98 -15.47 -4.09
CA CYS A 111 -1.95 -16.03 -3.17
C CYS A 111 -2.98 -14.99 -2.68
N PRO A 112 -4.27 -15.37 -2.60
CA PRO A 112 -5.29 -14.54 -1.96
C PRO A 112 -4.97 -14.31 -0.48
N ILE A 113 -5.73 -13.41 0.14
CA ILE A 113 -5.64 -13.16 1.58
C ILE A 113 -5.80 -14.47 2.37
N ASN A 114 -5.01 -14.64 3.43
CA ASN A 114 -5.02 -15.82 4.30
C ASN A 114 -4.60 -17.15 3.64
N LYS A 115 -4.05 -17.15 2.42
CA LYS A 115 -3.41 -18.34 1.84
C LYS A 115 -1.93 -18.11 1.56
N PHE A 116 -1.16 -19.19 1.68
CA PHE A 116 0.29 -19.15 1.54
C PHE A 116 0.88 -20.46 0.99
N GLY A 117 2.21 -20.49 0.88
CA GLY A 117 2.99 -21.58 0.29
C GLY A 117 3.09 -21.46 -1.22
N ASP A 118 4.04 -22.20 -1.81
CA ASP A 118 4.40 -22.11 -3.24
C ASP A 118 3.22 -22.25 -4.21
N ARG A 119 2.15 -22.95 -3.79
CA ARG A 119 0.94 -23.22 -4.58
C ARG A 119 -0.31 -22.54 -4.05
N CYS A 120 -0.22 -21.74 -2.99
CA CYS A 120 -1.37 -21.12 -2.33
C CYS A 120 -2.44 -22.12 -1.83
N LEU A 121 -2.03 -23.36 -1.51
CA LEU A 121 -2.95 -24.41 -1.02
C LEU A 121 -3.07 -24.40 0.51
N LEU A 122 -2.12 -23.79 1.21
CA LEU A 122 -2.12 -23.70 2.67
C LEU A 122 -2.94 -22.47 3.08
N VAL A 123 -3.75 -22.63 4.13
CA VAL A 123 -4.61 -21.57 4.66
C VAL A 123 -4.14 -21.21 6.05
N ASN A 124 -3.99 -19.91 6.31
CA ASN A 124 -3.75 -19.38 7.62
C ASN A 124 -5.08 -19.06 8.30
N THR A 125 -5.38 -19.76 9.40
CA THR A 125 -6.64 -19.64 10.13
C THR A 125 -6.61 -18.56 11.20
N ILE A 126 -5.48 -17.87 11.43
CA ILE A 126 -5.33 -16.91 12.54
C ILE A 126 -6.38 -15.80 12.45
N CYS A 127 -6.61 -15.24 11.26
CA CYS A 127 -7.64 -14.21 11.04
C CYS A 127 -9.07 -14.77 10.94
N GLN A 128 -9.22 -16.10 10.92
CA GLN A 128 -10.52 -16.79 10.93
C GLN A 128 -10.93 -17.21 12.35
N MET A 129 -9.98 -17.30 13.29
CA MET A 129 -10.25 -17.37 14.72
C MET A 129 -10.96 -16.08 15.19
N ASP A 130 -11.53 -16.14 16.39
CA ASP A 130 -12.38 -15.09 16.97
C ASP A 130 -11.94 -13.67 16.60
N LYS A 131 -12.78 -12.94 15.85
CA LYS A 131 -12.43 -11.63 15.27
C LYS A 131 -12.00 -10.62 16.33
N ASN A 132 -12.59 -10.72 17.52
CA ASN A 132 -12.25 -9.85 18.64
C ASN A 132 -10.85 -10.13 19.21
N LEU A 133 -10.31 -11.35 19.07
CA LEU A 133 -8.97 -11.70 19.54
C LEU A 133 -7.88 -11.19 18.59
N THR A 134 -8.18 -11.02 17.29
CA THR A 134 -7.21 -10.51 16.31
C THR A 134 -7.25 -8.99 16.20
N CYS A 135 -8.25 -8.44 15.53
CA CYS A 135 -8.38 -7.00 15.30
C CYS A 135 -9.70 -6.49 15.90
N GLU A 136 -9.59 -5.57 16.86
CA GLU A 136 -10.71 -4.91 17.51
C GLU A 136 -11.31 -3.80 16.63
N ASN A 137 -12.45 -3.26 17.05
CA ASN A 137 -13.09 -2.08 16.48
C ASN A 137 -13.31 -2.12 14.95
N GLY A 138 -13.51 -3.31 14.38
CA GLY A 138 -13.71 -3.48 12.93
C GLY A 138 -12.43 -3.42 12.10
N GLY A 139 -11.26 -3.60 12.72
CA GLY A 139 -9.99 -3.78 12.03
C GLY A 139 -10.00 -4.97 11.05
N GLN A 140 -9.38 -4.78 9.89
CA GLN A 140 -9.22 -5.87 8.92
C GLN A 140 -7.95 -6.67 9.26
N CYS A 141 -8.11 -7.93 9.64
CA CYS A 141 -7.01 -8.85 9.90
C CYS A 141 -6.39 -9.37 8.59
N ILE A 142 -5.07 -9.35 8.51
CA ILE A 142 -4.26 -9.95 7.44
C ILE A 142 -3.26 -10.89 8.09
N SER A 143 -3.29 -12.17 7.74
CA SER A 143 -2.27 -13.11 8.20
C SER A 143 -0.90 -12.74 7.63
N ALA A 144 0.15 -12.74 8.47
CA ALA A 144 1.51 -12.58 7.98
C ALA A 144 1.96 -13.90 7.34
N ASP A 145 2.60 -13.82 6.17
CA ASP A 145 3.23 -14.99 5.55
C ASP A 145 4.41 -15.43 6.42
N GLU A 146 4.62 -16.75 6.54
CA GLU A 146 5.66 -17.36 7.38
C GLU A 146 7.10 -16.92 7.00
N TYR A 147 7.27 -16.38 5.80
CA TYR A 147 8.54 -15.80 5.30
C TYR A 147 8.78 -14.35 5.70
N MET A 148 7.79 -13.64 6.26
CA MET A 148 8.04 -12.35 6.88
C MET A 148 8.76 -12.60 8.20
N ILE A 149 9.97 -12.05 8.31
CA ILE A 149 10.87 -12.10 9.49
C ILE A 149 10.25 -11.37 10.72
N SER A 150 8.96 -11.06 10.68
CA SER A 150 8.22 -10.51 11.81
C SER A 150 7.90 -11.61 12.82
N THR A 151 8.17 -11.34 14.09
CA THR A 151 7.69 -12.14 15.23
C THR A 151 6.16 -12.23 15.32
N ARG A 152 5.45 -11.41 14.54
CA ARG A 152 3.99 -11.27 14.53
C ARG A 152 3.38 -12.15 13.45
N LYS A 153 2.37 -12.93 13.82
CA LYS A 153 1.67 -13.88 12.93
C LYS A 153 0.53 -13.25 12.11
N PHE A 154 0.13 -12.02 12.43
CA PHE A 154 -0.90 -11.26 11.72
C PHE A 154 -0.66 -9.75 11.87
N VAL A 155 -1.32 -8.97 11.01
CA VAL A 155 -1.32 -7.50 10.98
C VAL A 155 -2.77 -7.01 10.87
N CYS A 156 -3.11 -5.96 11.62
CA CYS A 156 -4.42 -5.32 11.53
C CYS A 156 -4.35 -4.02 10.72
N ILE A 157 -5.23 -3.88 9.73
CA ILE A 157 -5.49 -2.59 9.08
C ILE A 157 -6.63 -1.92 9.84
N CYS A 158 -6.32 -0.86 10.56
CA CYS A 158 -7.30 -0.18 11.40
C CYS A 158 -8.19 0.77 10.60
N PRO A 159 -9.52 0.77 10.89
CA PRO A 159 -10.42 1.76 10.32
C PRO A 159 -10.08 3.15 10.84
N LYS A 160 -10.61 4.17 10.15
CA LYS A 160 -10.41 5.57 10.55
C LYS A 160 -10.89 5.78 11.98
N GLY A 161 -10.02 6.32 12.82
CA GLY A 161 -10.31 6.60 14.23
C GLY A 161 -9.92 5.50 15.20
N TYR A 162 -9.19 4.49 14.74
CA TYR A 162 -8.62 3.47 15.61
C TYR A 162 -7.15 3.24 15.25
N ILE A 163 -6.34 3.00 16.27
CA ILE A 163 -4.91 2.69 16.14
C ILE A 163 -4.54 1.59 17.15
N GLY A 164 -3.26 1.24 17.19
CA GLY A 164 -2.74 0.11 17.95
C GLY A 164 -2.50 -1.10 17.06
N ASP A 165 -1.77 -2.08 17.58
CA ASP A 165 -1.42 -3.29 16.82
C ASP A 165 -2.65 -4.12 16.46
N ARG A 166 -3.71 -4.01 17.26
CA ARG A 166 -5.00 -4.68 17.11
C ARG A 166 -6.16 -3.69 16.91
N CYS A 167 -5.90 -2.42 16.62
CA CYS A 167 -6.94 -1.40 16.52
C CYS A 167 -7.75 -1.19 17.80
N GLU A 168 -7.16 -1.51 18.95
CA GLU A 168 -7.75 -1.49 20.28
C GLU A 168 -7.90 -0.08 20.87
N ILE A 169 -7.11 0.87 20.37
CA ILE A 169 -7.09 2.25 20.85
C ILE A 169 -7.97 3.10 19.94
N GLY A 170 -9.04 3.67 20.49
CA GLY A 170 -9.83 4.70 19.81
C GLY A 170 -9.08 6.04 19.81
N ASP A 171 -8.93 6.64 18.63
CA ASP A 171 -8.42 8.00 18.50
C ASP A 171 -9.49 9.02 18.95
N ASN A 172 -9.05 10.08 19.62
CA ASN A 172 -9.87 11.27 19.84
C ASN A 172 -10.21 11.91 18.50
N LYS A 173 -11.50 12.17 18.28
CA LYS A 173 -12.01 12.80 17.07
C LYS A 173 -11.99 14.32 17.23
N ILE A 174 -11.12 14.98 16.47
CA ILE A 174 -11.03 16.44 16.42
C ILE A 174 -11.62 16.90 15.09
N ILE A 175 -12.64 17.74 15.16
CA ILE A 175 -13.28 18.32 13.97
C ILE A 175 -12.80 19.76 13.86
N LEU A 176 -12.01 20.06 12.83
CA LEU A 176 -11.57 21.42 12.53
C LEU A 176 -12.50 21.97 11.45
N SER A 177 -13.14 23.09 11.75
CA SER A 177 -14.04 23.78 10.82
C SER A 177 -13.47 25.16 10.50
N PHE A 178 -13.45 25.51 9.22
CA PHE A 178 -12.85 26.72 8.72
C PHE A 178 -13.93 27.66 8.21
N GLN A 179 -13.81 28.94 8.58
CA GLN A 179 -14.63 29.98 8.02
C GLN A 179 -14.23 30.24 6.56
N LYS A 180 -15.18 30.67 5.72
CA LYS A 180 -14.96 30.95 4.29
C LYS A 180 -13.87 31.98 4.01
N SER A 181 -13.50 32.80 4.99
CA SER A 181 -12.44 33.82 4.90
C SER A 181 -11.03 33.23 5.02
N ILE A 182 -10.88 31.99 5.46
CA ILE A 182 -9.58 31.32 5.58
C ILE A 182 -9.25 30.64 4.25
N VAL A 183 -8.12 31.01 3.66
CA VAL A 183 -7.61 30.37 2.45
C VAL A 183 -6.95 29.05 2.84
N LEU A 184 -7.54 27.94 2.40
CA LEU A 184 -7.04 26.60 2.69
C LEU A 184 -6.02 26.15 1.63
N SER A 185 -4.92 25.56 2.10
CA SER A 185 -3.98 24.82 1.26
C SER A 185 -4.48 23.40 0.98
N GLN A 186 -3.97 22.77 -0.07
CA GLN A 186 -4.29 21.36 -0.37
C GLN A 186 -3.84 20.40 0.74
N SER A 187 -2.79 20.78 1.48
CA SER A 187 -2.25 20.05 2.61
C SER A 187 -2.19 20.98 3.82
N ILE A 188 -2.72 20.51 4.94
CA ILE A 188 -2.76 21.23 6.22
C ILE A 188 -1.92 20.44 7.22
N PHE A 189 -0.98 21.11 7.87
CA PHE A 189 -0.19 20.52 8.94
C PHE A 189 -0.87 20.79 10.28
N ILE A 190 -0.87 19.79 11.15
CA ILE A 190 -1.50 19.83 12.46
C ILE A 190 -0.45 19.41 13.48
N HIS A 191 -0.11 20.33 14.38
CA HIS A 191 0.87 20.12 15.43
C HIS A 191 0.18 19.90 16.76
N PHE A 192 0.44 18.75 17.35
CA PHE A 192 0.01 18.39 18.70
C PHE A 192 1.15 18.67 19.65
N ILE A 193 0.89 19.48 20.67
CA ILE A 193 1.89 19.85 21.67
C ILE A 193 1.45 19.33 23.03
N GLN A 194 2.30 18.51 23.64
CA GLN A 194 2.16 18.06 25.00
C GLN A 194 3.06 18.92 25.90
N VAL A 195 2.45 19.62 26.86
CA VAL A 195 3.17 20.36 27.90
C VAL A 195 3.34 19.43 29.09
N ILE A 196 4.57 19.27 29.55
CA ILE A 196 4.91 18.44 30.71
C ILE A 196 5.64 19.35 31.71
N ASN A 197 5.29 19.27 33.00
CA ASN A 197 5.97 20.08 34.01
C ASN A 197 7.47 19.80 34.02
N ASN A 198 8.28 20.86 34.11
CA ASN A 198 9.75 20.81 34.18
C ASN A 198 10.46 20.10 33.01
N SER A 199 9.83 20.03 31.84
CA SER A 199 10.48 19.52 30.62
C SER A 199 10.04 20.32 29.39
N PRO A 200 10.85 20.34 28.32
CA PRO A 200 10.46 21.02 27.09
C PRO A 200 9.19 20.40 26.51
N PRO A 201 8.30 21.21 25.90
CA PRO A 201 7.08 20.69 25.31
C PRO A 201 7.41 19.72 24.16
N MET A 202 6.74 18.57 24.14
CA MET A 202 6.89 17.60 23.06
C MET A 202 5.93 17.96 21.93
N ARG A 203 6.45 18.02 20.69
CA ARG A 203 5.68 18.32 19.49
C ARG A 203 5.64 17.12 18.55
N THR A 204 4.43 16.69 18.21
CA THR A 204 4.20 15.72 17.14
C THR A 204 3.39 16.39 16.03
N THR A 205 3.79 16.18 14.77
CA THR A 205 3.13 16.81 13.61
C THR A 205 2.54 15.73 12.71
N THR A 206 1.31 15.95 12.26
CA THR A 206 0.67 15.17 11.20
C THR A 206 0.17 16.10 10.11
N PHE A 207 -0.18 15.57 8.96
CA PHE A 207 -0.80 16.36 7.89
C PHE A 207 -2.06 15.69 7.38
N ARG A 208 -2.96 16.51 6.84
CA ARG A 208 -4.17 16.06 6.15
C ARG A 208 -4.33 16.83 4.86
N THR A 209 -4.72 16.10 3.81
CA THR A 209 -5.15 16.73 2.58
C THR A 209 -6.63 17.08 2.68
N ILE A 210 -6.99 18.28 2.24
CA ILE A 210 -8.38 18.73 2.18
C ILE A 210 -8.71 19.14 0.75
N SER A 211 -9.91 18.78 0.29
CA SER A 211 -10.42 19.32 -0.95
C SER A 211 -10.79 20.78 -0.72
N LEU A 212 -10.40 21.68 -1.64
CA LEU A 212 -10.69 23.11 -1.56
C LEU A 212 -12.19 23.46 -1.46
N THR A 213 -13.08 22.49 -1.73
CA THR A 213 -14.53 22.64 -1.62
C THR A 213 -15.09 22.29 -0.24
N LYS A 214 -14.29 21.71 0.66
CA LYS A 214 -14.70 21.32 2.01
C LYS A 214 -14.24 22.34 3.04
N ASN A 215 -15.15 22.73 3.93
CA ASN A 215 -14.87 23.68 5.01
C ASN A 215 -14.57 23.01 6.36
N SER A 216 -14.46 21.68 6.39
CA SER A 216 -14.11 20.97 7.62
C SER A 216 -13.27 19.74 7.32
N LEU A 217 -12.42 19.40 8.29
CA LEU A 217 -11.62 18.19 8.28
C LEU A 217 -11.74 17.48 9.63
N ILE A 218 -11.59 16.17 9.59
CA ILE A 218 -11.60 15.33 10.79
C ILE A 218 -10.19 14.78 10.97
N VAL A 219 -9.63 15.02 12.16
CA VAL A 219 -8.37 14.43 12.61
C VAL A 219 -8.70 13.43 13.69
N TYR A 220 -8.03 12.29 13.62
CA TYR A 220 -8.07 11.26 14.63
C TYR A 220 -6.69 11.26 15.30
N TRP A 221 -6.67 11.41 16.63
CA TRP A 221 -5.45 11.55 17.40
C TRP A 221 -5.53 10.82 18.74
N SER A 222 -4.52 10.03 19.08
CA SER A 222 -4.49 9.15 20.26
C SER A 222 -3.48 9.56 21.31
N GLN A 223 -2.45 10.32 20.93
CA GLN A 223 -1.42 10.74 21.89
C GLN A 223 -1.93 11.88 22.77
N PRO A 224 -1.51 11.99 24.04
CA PRO A 224 -1.88 13.11 24.90
C PRO A 224 -1.39 14.45 24.32
N PHE A 225 -2.24 15.47 24.39
CA PHE A 225 -1.91 16.83 23.96
C PHE A 225 -2.62 17.87 24.82
N HIS A 226 -2.07 19.07 24.86
CA HIS A 226 -2.65 20.23 25.54
C HIS A 226 -2.99 21.34 24.55
N LEU A 227 -2.19 21.47 23.48
CA LEU A 227 -2.38 22.48 22.44
C LEU A 227 -2.40 21.81 21.07
N VAL A 228 -3.23 22.33 20.17
CA VAL A 228 -3.24 21.95 18.76
C VAL A 228 -3.09 23.20 17.90
N PHE A 229 -2.05 23.24 17.10
CA PHE A 229 -1.83 24.29 16.09
C PHE A 229 -2.10 23.74 14.69
N ILE A 230 -2.72 24.55 13.85
CA ILE A 230 -2.94 24.29 12.44
C ILE A 230 -2.04 25.21 11.65
N GLU A 231 -1.13 24.65 10.87
CA GLU A 231 -0.28 25.39 9.93
C GLU A 231 -0.87 25.27 8.52
N LEU A 232 -1.14 26.44 7.92
CA LEU A 232 -1.61 26.61 6.55
C LEU A 232 -0.47 27.15 5.66
N PHE A 233 -0.81 27.54 4.43
CA PHE A 233 0.13 28.17 3.49
C PHE A 233 0.84 29.39 4.13
N ASP A 234 2.11 29.61 3.77
CA ASP A 234 2.99 30.68 4.28
C ASP A 234 3.30 30.64 5.78
N GLU A 235 3.42 29.46 6.39
CA GLU A 235 3.76 29.30 7.82
C GLU A 235 2.78 30.04 8.75
N ILE A 236 1.52 30.18 8.34
CA ILE A 236 0.48 30.80 9.17
C ILE A 236 -0.08 29.75 10.12
N TYR A 237 0.10 29.99 11.42
CA TYR A 237 -0.35 29.09 12.49
C TYR A 237 -1.64 29.58 13.16
N TYR A 238 -2.62 28.69 13.31
CA TYR A 238 -3.87 28.91 14.03
C TYR A 238 -3.92 28.00 15.25
N LEU A 239 -4.17 28.58 16.43
CA LEU A 239 -4.43 27.80 17.63
C LEU A 239 -5.87 27.27 17.61
N ALA A 240 -6.02 25.96 17.49
CA ALA A 240 -7.32 25.31 17.33
C ALA A 240 -7.89 24.74 18.62
N VAL A 241 -7.03 24.23 19.51
CA VAL A 241 -7.45 23.60 20.77
C VAL A 241 -6.50 24.01 21.89
N ILE A 242 -7.07 24.33 23.05
CA ILE A 242 -6.37 24.48 24.33
C ILE A 242 -7.14 23.68 25.37
N GLN A 243 -6.47 22.75 26.04
CA GLN A 243 -7.06 21.98 27.13
C GLN A 243 -6.07 21.80 28.29
N LYS A 244 -6.60 21.80 29.52
CA LYS A 244 -5.81 21.68 30.76
C LYS A 244 -5.62 20.23 31.22
N THR A 245 -6.52 19.34 30.82
CA THR A 245 -6.52 17.92 31.17
C THR A 245 -6.80 17.13 29.91
N TYR A 246 -6.06 16.04 29.71
CA TYR A 246 -6.22 15.10 28.60
C TYR A 246 -7.17 13.97 28.99
#